data_AF-K1YR65-F1
#
_entry.id   AF-K1YR65-F1
#
_cell.length_a   1.000
_cell.length_b   1.000
_cell.length_c   1.000
_cell.angle_alpha   90.00
_cell.angle_beta   90.00
_cell.angle_gamma   90.00
#
_symmetry.space_group_name_H-M   'P 1'
#
loop_
_entity.id
_entity.type
_entity.pdbx_description
1 polymer ?
#
loop_
_entity_poly.entity_id
_entity_poly.type
_entity_poly.pdbx_seq_one_letter_code
_entity_poly.pdbx_strand_id
1 'polypeptide(L)'
;MKLSIVVPVFNEGKTVKFVLQKLLSLKLPLTYEVIVIDDGSTDGTTQILKQYPIKDKKKLKIVFHQKNSGKGEAVKTGFKTAGGDYLLVQDADLEYNPDEINKLLKPLMKKKNNSFTAVYGSRFKEVGAVIPKTYLFGNKLLTYLTNIMYRVRLTDMETGYKLLPAMVVKKLSLKASHFDFEPE
;
A
#
# COMPACT_ATOMS: atom_id res chain seq x y z
N MET A 1 13.96 1.07 12.60
CA MET A 1 12.71 1.31 11.86
C MET A 1 12.64 0.35 10.69
N LYS A 2 11.56 -0.44 10.61
CA LYS A 2 11.30 -1.39 9.53
C LYS A 2 9.98 -1.06 8.84
N LEU A 3 9.94 -1.15 7.51
CA LEU A 3 8.71 -1.03 6.70
C LEU A 3 8.23 -2.40 6.24
N SER A 4 6.94 -2.69 6.36
CA SER A 4 6.31 -3.81 5.66
C SER A 4 5.49 -3.28 4.49
N ILE A 5 5.82 -3.73 3.29
CA ILE A 5 5.07 -3.42 2.07
C ILE A 5 4.14 -4.60 1.80
N VAL A 6 2.84 -4.38 1.94
CA VAL A 6 1.80 -5.37 1.67
C VAL A 6 1.34 -5.22 0.23
N VAL A 7 1.36 -6.33 -0.50
CA VAL A 7 1.01 -6.39 -1.92
C VAL A 7 -0.18 -7.34 -2.08
N PRO A 8 -1.43 -6.83 -2.08
CA PRO A 8 -2.59 -7.64 -2.46
C PRO A 8 -2.53 -7.96 -3.96
N VAL A 9 -2.82 -9.20 -4.32
CA VAL A 9 -2.74 -9.68 -5.70
C VAL A 9 -3.96 -10.52 -6.03
N PHE A 10 -4.67 -10.18 -7.10
CA PHE A 10 -5.71 -11.02 -7.67
C PHE A 10 -5.70 -10.88 -9.19
N ASN A 11 -5.38 -11.96 -9.90
CA ASN A 11 -5.33 -12.00 -11.36
C ASN A 11 -4.40 -10.96 -12.02
N GLU A 12 -3.15 -10.90 -11.53
CA GLU A 12 -2.12 -9.95 -11.96
C GLU A 12 -0.94 -10.65 -12.65
N GLY A 13 -1.18 -11.72 -13.41
CA GLY A 13 -0.12 -12.59 -13.91
C GLY A 13 0.87 -11.88 -14.84
N LYS A 14 0.41 -10.79 -15.49
CA LYS A 14 1.21 -9.97 -16.41
C LYS A 14 2.17 -9.01 -15.71
N THR A 15 1.85 -8.60 -14.49
CA THR A 15 2.43 -7.43 -13.81
C THR A 15 3.19 -7.83 -12.54
N VAL A 16 2.68 -8.84 -11.81
CA VAL A 16 3.16 -9.24 -10.48
C VAL A 16 4.66 -9.48 -10.42
N LYS A 17 5.25 -10.15 -11.41
CA LYS A 17 6.70 -10.46 -11.43
C LYS A 17 7.53 -9.18 -11.48
N PHE A 18 7.11 -8.23 -12.30
CA PHE A 18 7.82 -6.96 -12.47
C PHE A 18 7.67 -6.07 -11.22
N VAL A 19 6.48 -6.01 -10.62
CA VAL A 19 6.25 -5.31 -9.35
C VAL A 19 7.15 -5.87 -8.25
N LEU A 20 7.22 -7.20 -8.09
CA LEU A 20 8.07 -7.83 -7.08
C LEU A 20 9.55 -7.57 -7.32
N GLN A 21 10.01 -7.63 -8.57
CA GLN A 21 11.40 -7.30 -8.90
C GLN A 21 11.74 -5.86 -8.54
N LYS A 22 10.86 -4.91 -8.87
CA LYS A 22 11.02 -3.50 -8.48
C LYS A 22 11.06 -3.34 -6.96
N LEU A 23 10.06 -3.87 -6.25
CA LEU A 23 9.99 -3.78 -4.79
C LEU A 23 11.23 -4.34 -4.10
N LEU A 24 11.73 -5.50 -4.53
CA LEU A 24 12.88 -6.15 -3.90
C LEU A 24 14.21 -5.46 -4.22
N SER A 25 14.26 -4.66 -5.29
CA SER A 25 15.43 -3.87 -5.69
C SER A 25 15.40 -2.44 -5.16
N LEU A 26 14.33 -2.03 -4.45
CA LEU A 26 14.23 -0.70 -3.86
C LEU A 26 15.39 -0.43 -2.91
N LYS A 27 15.96 0.77 -3.07
CA LYS A 27 16.91 1.38 -2.15
C LYS A 27 16.16 2.37 -1.28
N LEU A 28 15.84 1.96 -0.06
CA LEU A 28 15.15 2.77 0.95
C LEU A 28 16.11 3.14 2.08
N PRO A 29 15.90 4.27 2.79
CA PRO A 29 16.70 4.67 3.94
C PRO A 29 16.49 3.79 5.19
N LEU A 30 15.68 2.73 5.09
CA LEU A 30 15.30 1.84 6.18
C LEU A 30 15.18 0.40 5.68
N THR A 31 15.29 -0.56 6.62
CA THR A 31 15.04 -1.97 6.32
C THR A 31 13.58 -2.21 5.97
N TYR A 32 13.29 -3.11 5.04
CA TYR A 32 11.92 -3.42 4.67
C TYR A 32 11.72 -4.90 4.36
N GLU A 33 10.45 -5.33 4.42
CA GLU A 33 9.99 -6.63 3.92
C GLU A 33 8.82 -6.43 2.95
N VAL A 34 8.65 -7.37 2.03
CA VAL A 34 7.55 -7.44 1.07
C VAL A 34 6.69 -8.65 1.42
N ILE A 35 5.39 -8.42 1.54
CA ILE A 35 4.40 -9.44 1.91
C ILE A 35 3.36 -9.47 0.81
N VAL A 36 3.39 -10.52 0.01
CA VAL A 36 2.49 -10.73 -1.11
C VAL A 36 1.33 -11.59 -0.63
N ILE A 37 0.11 -11.14 -0.88
CA ILE A 37 -1.10 -11.89 -0.57
C ILE A 37 -1.81 -12.19 -1.89
N ASP A 38 -1.69 -13.43 -2.36
CA ASP A 38 -2.46 -13.92 -3.50
C ASP A 38 -3.87 -14.29 -3.03
N ASP A 39 -4.85 -13.48 -3.41
CA ASP A 39 -6.25 -13.62 -3.03
C ASP A 39 -6.98 -14.65 -3.90
N GLY A 40 -6.38 -15.83 -4.09
CA GLY A 40 -6.99 -16.93 -4.86
C GLY A 40 -7.11 -16.67 -6.36
N SER A 41 -6.02 -16.19 -7.00
CA SER A 41 -5.98 -15.95 -8.44
C SER A 41 -6.23 -17.20 -9.29
N THR A 42 -6.79 -17.02 -10.49
CA THR A 42 -7.16 -18.09 -11.43
C THR A 42 -6.52 -17.96 -12.81
N ASP A 43 -5.77 -16.89 -13.05
CA ASP A 43 -5.18 -16.53 -14.35
C ASP A 43 -3.74 -17.02 -14.58
N GLY A 44 -3.20 -17.83 -13.66
CA GLY A 44 -1.79 -18.24 -13.65
C GLY A 44 -0.90 -17.48 -12.66
N THR A 45 -1.41 -16.41 -12.03
CA THR A 45 -0.67 -15.62 -11.02
C THR A 45 -0.14 -16.47 -9.87
N THR A 46 -0.97 -17.37 -9.33
CA THR A 46 -0.60 -18.25 -8.21
C THR A 46 0.60 -19.13 -8.57
N GLN A 47 0.66 -19.67 -9.79
CA GLN A 47 1.75 -20.52 -10.26
C GLN A 47 3.05 -19.72 -10.39
N ILE A 48 2.96 -18.48 -10.93
CA ILE A 48 4.10 -17.57 -11.02
C ILE A 48 4.66 -17.27 -9.62
N LEU A 49 3.78 -16.98 -8.66
CA LEU A 49 4.17 -16.68 -7.27
C LEU A 49 4.77 -17.88 -6.55
N LYS A 50 4.22 -19.08 -6.73
CA LYS A 50 4.77 -20.33 -6.16
C LYS A 50 6.17 -20.66 -6.70
N GLN A 51 6.45 -20.32 -7.95
CA GLN A 51 7.74 -20.54 -8.60
C GLN A 51 8.71 -19.37 -8.40
N TYR A 52 8.29 -18.27 -7.75
CA TYR A 52 9.13 -17.10 -7.58
C TYR A 52 10.33 -17.41 -6.65
N PRO A 53 11.57 -17.11 -7.05
CA PRO A 53 12.75 -17.49 -6.27
C PRO A 53 12.88 -16.64 -4.99
N ILE A 54 12.58 -17.23 -3.84
CA ILE A 54 12.72 -16.58 -2.53
C ILE A 54 14.16 -16.78 -2.02
N LYS A 55 15.01 -15.77 -2.23
CA LYS A 55 16.39 -15.77 -1.73
C LYS A 55 16.48 -15.52 -0.22
N ASP A 56 15.58 -14.70 0.31
CA ASP A 56 15.52 -14.34 1.73
C ASP A 56 14.06 -14.28 2.21
N LYS A 57 13.67 -15.25 3.04
CA LYS A 57 12.32 -15.34 3.64
C LYS A 57 12.03 -14.20 4.63
N LYS A 58 13.04 -13.50 5.13
CA LYS A 58 12.86 -12.30 5.98
C LYS A 58 12.53 -11.07 5.14
N LYS A 59 12.93 -11.06 3.86
CA LYS A 59 12.68 -9.96 2.92
C LYS A 59 11.43 -10.16 2.07
N LEU A 60 11.08 -11.40 1.74
CA LEU A 60 9.89 -11.73 0.94
C LEU A 60 9.08 -12.85 1.60
N LYS A 61 7.79 -12.59 1.81
CA LYS A 61 6.79 -13.58 2.22
C LYS A 61 5.67 -13.60 1.18
N ILE A 62 5.15 -14.78 0.88
CA ILE A 62 4.00 -14.96 -0.01
C ILE A 62 2.97 -15.81 0.74
N VAL A 63 1.74 -15.32 0.82
CA VAL A 63 0.60 -15.98 1.44
C VAL A 63 -0.46 -16.20 0.38
N PHE A 64 -1.10 -17.36 0.40
CA PHE A 64 -2.12 -17.75 -0.56
C PHE A 64 -3.45 -17.93 0.15
N HIS A 65 -4.47 -17.18 -0.26
CA HIS A 65 -5.85 -17.46 0.11
C HIS A 65 -6.40 -18.63 -0.72
N GLN A 66 -7.36 -19.36 -0.16
CA GLN A 66 -8.01 -20.47 -0.87
C GLN A 66 -8.97 -20.01 -1.97
N LYS A 67 -9.54 -18.80 -1.80
CA LYS A 67 -10.48 -18.17 -2.73
C LYS A 67 -10.36 -16.65 -2.62
N ASN A 68 -10.80 -15.95 -3.64
CA ASN A 68 -10.95 -14.50 -3.60
C ASN A 68 -11.91 -14.08 -2.47
N SER A 69 -11.41 -13.23 -1.58
CA SER A 69 -12.14 -12.66 -0.45
C SER A 69 -12.14 -11.13 -0.48
N GLY A 70 -11.50 -10.52 -1.49
CA GLY A 70 -11.44 -9.09 -1.75
C GLY A 70 -10.14 -8.43 -1.28
N LYS A 71 -9.84 -7.26 -1.87
CA LYS A 71 -8.62 -6.47 -1.58
C LYS A 71 -8.47 -6.16 -0.08
N GLY A 72 -9.54 -5.75 0.59
CA GLY A 72 -9.54 -5.45 2.02
C GLY A 72 -9.17 -6.67 2.87
N GLU A 73 -9.67 -7.87 2.54
CA GLU A 73 -9.25 -9.11 3.23
C GLU A 73 -7.78 -9.44 2.98
N ALA A 74 -7.32 -9.31 1.74
CA ALA A 74 -5.91 -9.50 1.41
C ALA A 74 -5.00 -8.54 2.21
N VAL A 75 -5.37 -7.25 2.28
CA VAL A 75 -4.64 -6.25 3.06
C VAL A 75 -4.67 -6.59 4.56
N LYS A 76 -5.82 -6.99 5.12
CA LYS A 76 -5.93 -7.43 6.53
C LYS A 76 -5.03 -8.62 6.83
N THR A 77 -4.96 -9.63 5.96
CA THR A 77 -4.02 -10.74 6.08
C THR A 77 -2.57 -10.26 6.04
N GLY A 78 -2.26 -9.34 5.12
CA GLY A 78 -0.94 -8.71 5.03
C GLY A 78 -0.55 -7.97 6.31
N PHE A 79 -1.45 -7.16 6.87
CA PHE A 79 -1.22 -6.45 8.13
C PHE A 79 -1.01 -7.38 9.32
N LYS A 80 -1.73 -8.51 9.39
CA LYS A 80 -1.51 -9.53 10.42
C LYS A 80 -0.14 -10.22 10.28
N THR A 81 0.34 -10.38 9.05
CA THR A 81 1.62 -11.04 8.74
C THR A 81 2.83 -10.10 8.88
N ALA A 82 2.59 -8.79 8.88
CA ALA A 82 3.60 -7.75 8.90
C ALA A 82 4.36 -7.67 10.23
N GLY A 83 5.69 -7.56 10.14
CA GLY A 83 6.59 -7.39 11.28
C GLY A 83 7.28 -6.02 11.32
N GLY A 84 6.87 -5.07 10.47
CA GLY A 84 7.41 -3.73 10.40
C GLY A 84 6.81 -2.77 11.41
N ASP A 85 7.52 -1.67 11.68
CA ASP A 85 7.05 -0.55 12.48
C ASP A 85 6.05 0.33 11.69
N TYR A 86 6.16 0.30 10.36
CA TYR A 86 5.28 0.99 9.42
C TYR A 86 4.77 0.03 8.38
N LEU A 87 3.55 0.27 7.92
CA LEU A 87 2.83 -0.50 6.92
C LEU A 87 2.49 0.40 5.74
N LEU A 88 2.60 -0.15 4.54
CA LEU A 88 2.18 0.50 3.29
C LEU A 88 1.58 -0.57 2.38
N VAL A 89 0.50 -0.22 1.68
CA VAL A 89 -0.10 -1.07 0.64
C VAL A 89 0.44 -0.63 -0.72
N GLN A 90 0.85 -1.61 -1.53
CA GLN A 90 1.30 -1.42 -2.91
C GLN A 90 0.46 -2.33 -3.80
N ASP A 91 -0.25 -1.76 -4.75
CA ASP A 91 -0.99 -2.54 -5.73
C ASP A 91 -0.06 -3.19 -6.76
N ALA A 92 -0.50 -4.33 -7.30
CA ALA A 92 0.27 -5.17 -8.20
C ALA A 92 0.06 -4.84 -9.69
N ASP A 93 -0.75 -3.83 -10.01
CA ASP A 93 -1.19 -3.45 -11.37
C ASP A 93 -0.33 -2.35 -12.04
N LEU A 94 0.75 -1.92 -11.38
CA LEU A 94 1.66 -0.84 -11.82
C LEU A 94 1.05 0.57 -11.82
N GLU A 95 -0.12 0.80 -11.22
CA GLU A 95 -0.72 2.14 -11.13
C GLU A 95 0.23 3.11 -10.41
N TYR A 96 0.85 2.64 -9.32
CA TYR A 96 1.85 3.40 -8.58
C TYR A 96 3.25 2.86 -8.79
N ASN A 97 4.21 3.76 -9.00
CA ASN A 97 5.62 3.39 -9.08
C ASN A 97 6.19 3.12 -7.67
N PRO A 98 6.76 1.93 -7.39
CA PRO A 98 7.37 1.63 -6.09
C PRO A 98 8.46 2.62 -5.64
N ASP A 99 9.15 3.29 -6.57
CA ASP A 99 10.18 4.29 -6.24
C ASP A 99 9.62 5.48 -5.45
N GLU A 100 8.32 5.77 -5.58
CA GLU A 100 7.67 6.87 -4.86
C GLU A 100 7.53 6.62 -3.35
N ILE A 101 7.71 5.37 -2.90
CA ILE A 101 7.79 5.03 -1.47
C ILE A 101 8.89 5.87 -0.79
N ASN A 102 10.00 6.15 -1.47
CA ASN A 102 11.05 7.03 -0.94
C ASN A 102 10.52 8.44 -0.61
N LYS A 103 9.58 8.97 -1.39
CA LYS A 103 8.97 10.29 -1.14
C LYS A 103 8.12 10.26 0.13
N LEU A 104 7.35 9.18 0.35
CA LEU A 104 6.55 8.99 1.56
C LEU A 104 7.39 8.83 2.82
N LEU A 105 8.62 8.33 2.69
CA LEU A 105 9.55 8.19 3.83
C LEU A 105 10.25 9.51 4.21
N LYS A 106 10.32 10.50 3.31
CA LYS A 106 11.01 11.79 3.58
C LYS A 106 10.52 12.48 4.87
N PRO A 107 9.20 12.60 5.14
CA PRO A 107 8.71 13.22 6.37
C PRO A 107 9.15 12.46 7.63
N LEU A 108 9.21 11.12 7.57
CA LEU A 108 9.68 10.29 8.69
C LEU A 108 11.16 10.51 8.99
N MET A 109 11.98 10.70 7.96
CA MET A 109 13.43 10.93 8.15
C MET A 109 13.73 12.35 8.65
N LYS A 110 12.87 13.34 8.33
CA LYS A 110 13.10 14.74 8.68
C LYS A 110 12.67 15.11 10.10
N LYS A 111 11.65 14.46 10.67
CA LYS A 111 11.20 14.75 12.04
C LYS A 111 11.79 13.74 13.02
N LYS A 112 12.65 14.21 13.94
CA LYS A 112 13.11 13.42 15.10
C LYS A 112 11.98 13.06 16.07
N ASN A 113 10.88 13.81 16.06
CA ASN A 113 9.70 13.54 16.87
C ASN A 113 8.68 12.76 16.01
N ASN A 114 8.57 11.46 16.26
CA ASN A 114 7.69 10.46 15.62
C ASN A 114 6.17 10.73 15.80
N SER A 115 5.70 11.96 15.57
CA SER A 115 4.33 12.38 15.86
C SER A 115 3.43 12.39 14.62
N PHE A 116 3.59 11.44 13.69
CA PHE A 116 2.69 11.31 12.55
C PHE A 116 1.76 10.12 12.77
N THR A 117 0.45 10.38 12.73
CA THR A 117 -0.57 9.32 12.76
C THR A 117 -0.62 8.56 11.44
N ALA A 118 -0.33 9.24 10.32
CA ALA A 118 -0.25 8.69 8.98
C ALA A 118 0.50 9.65 8.05
N VAL A 119 1.06 9.14 6.96
CA VAL A 119 1.60 9.94 5.85
C VAL A 119 0.90 9.53 4.56
N TYR A 120 0.31 10.50 3.89
CA TYR A 120 -0.45 10.30 2.65
C TYR A 120 0.39 10.75 1.45
N GLY A 121 0.34 9.95 0.38
CA GLY A 121 0.71 10.37 -0.96
C GLY A 121 -0.16 11.53 -1.44
N SER A 122 0.23 12.18 -2.53
CA SER A 122 -0.58 13.27 -3.06
C SER A 122 -0.34 13.43 -4.54
N ARG A 123 -1.33 13.02 -5.35
CA ARG A 123 -1.28 13.18 -6.81
C ARG A 123 -1.26 14.65 -7.24
N PHE A 124 -1.73 15.55 -6.38
CA PHE A 124 -1.81 16.99 -6.66
C PHE A 124 -0.59 17.81 -6.24
N LYS A 125 0.41 17.20 -5.57
CA LYS A 125 1.62 17.92 -5.16
C LYS A 125 2.73 17.89 -6.21
N GLU A 126 2.65 16.95 -7.16
CA GLU A 126 3.58 16.87 -8.27
C GLU A 126 2.89 17.29 -9.57
N VAL A 127 3.64 17.99 -10.41
CA VAL A 127 3.19 18.44 -11.72
C VAL A 127 3.20 17.23 -12.64
N GLY A 128 2.03 16.79 -13.13
CA GLY A 128 1.95 15.71 -14.13
C GLY A 128 0.81 14.71 -13.98
N ALA A 129 0.01 14.76 -12.90
CA ALA A 129 -1.15 13.89 -12.79
C ALA A 129 -2.24 14.28 -13.82
N VAL A 130 -2.42 13.46 -14.86
CA VAL A 130 -3.49 13.62 -15.85
C VAL A 130 -4.77 12.98 -15.29
N ILE A 131 -5.49 13.75 -14.48
CA ILE A 131 -6.75 13.34 -13.88
C ILE A 131 -7.89 14.05 -14.62
N PRO A 132 -8.94 13.35 -15.09
CA PRO A 132 -10.07 14.00 -15.72
C PRO A 132 -10.69 15.04 -14.78
N LYS A 133 -11.09 16.20 -15.32
CA LYS A 133 -11.52 17.36 -14.51
C LYS A 133 -12.67 17.05 -13.55
N THR A 134 -13.57 16.15 -13.92
CA THR A 134 -14.69 15.69 -13.09
C THR A 134 -14.21 14.94 -11.84
N TYR A 135 -13.29 13.99 -12.01
CA TYR A 135 -12.66 13.25 -10.91
C TYR A 135 -11.82 14.19 -10.03
N LEU A 136 -11.11 15.14 -10.63
CA LEU A 136 -10.35 16.15 -9.90
C LEU A 136 -11.26 16.98 -8.98
N PHE A 137 -12.43 17.40 -9.48
CA PHE A 137 -13.39 18.15 -8.68
C PHE A 137 -13.95 17.30 -7.52
N GLY A 138 -14.41 16.08 -7.81
CA GLY A 138 -14.91 15.14 -6.80
C GLY A 138 -13.88 14.88 -5.69
N ASN A 139 -12.63 14.56 -6.06
CA ASN A 139 -11.55 14.29 -5.10
C ASN A 139 -11.22 15.52 -4.24
N LYS A 140 -11.21 16.72 -4.84
CA LYS A 140 -11.00 17.97 -4.07
C LYS A 140 -12.14 18.24 -3.10
N LEU A 141 -13.39 18.00 -3.50
CA LEU A 141 -14.56 18.17 -2.64
C LEU A 141 -14.51 17.19 -1.47
N LEU A 142 -14.27 15.90 -1.71
CA LEU A 142 -14.14 14.88 -0.67
C LEU A 142 -12.98 15.17 0.29
N THR A 143 -11.83 15.61 -0.25
CA THR A 143 -10.68 16.02 0.56
C THR A 143 -11.03 17.24 1.42
N TYR A 144 -11.73 18.24 0.87
CA TYR A 144 -12.17 19.42 1.61
C TYR A 144 -13.12 19.06 2.75
N LEU A 145 -14.13 18.24 2.48
CA LEU A 145 -15.08 17.77 3.50
C LEU A 145 -14.37 16.97 4.60
N THR A 146 -13.47 16.06 4.23
CA THR A 146 -12.63 15.31 5.19
C THR A 146 -11.80 16.24 6.08
N ASN A 147 -11.16 17.24 5.48
CA ASN A 147 -10.37 18.22 6.23
C ASN A 147 -11.21 18.99 7.25
N ILE A 148 -12.46 19.32 6.93
CA ILE A 148 -13.40 19.97 7.86
C ILE A 148 -13.81 19.02 8.97
N MET A 149 -14.34 17.85 8.61
CA MET A 149 -14.92 16.89 9.57
C MET A 149 -13.89 16.42 10.60
N TYR A 150 -12.67 16.12 10.15
CA TYR A 150 -11.62 15.56 11.01
C TYR A 150 -10.56 16.59 11.43
N ARG A 151 -10.72 17.86 11.04
CA ARG A 151 -9.78 18.96 11.33
C ARG A 151 -8.34 18.63 10.91
N VAL A 152 -8.19 17.97 9.77
CA VAL A 152 -6.90 17.60 9.16
C VAL A 152 -6.55 18.51 7.99
N ARG A 153 -5.33 18.37 7.46
CA ARG A 153 -4.82 19.15 6.32
C ARG A 153 -4.25 18.22 5.24
N LEU A 154 -5.10 17.35 4.72
CA LEU A 154 -4.79 16.46 3.60
C LEU A 154 -4.87 17.24 2.29
N THR A 155 -4.01 16.87 1.35
CA THR A 155 -4.07 17.38 -0.03
C THR A 155 -4.78 16.42 -0.97
N ASP A 156 -4.77 15.12 -0.67
CA ASP A 156 -5.38 14.06 -1.46
C ASP A 156 -5.81 12.95 -0.51
N MET A 157 -7.11 12.87 -0.20
CA MET A 157 -7.65 11.84 0.72
C MET A 157 -7.77 10.47 0.03
N GLU A 158 -8.08 10.46 -1.26
CA GLU A 158 -8.38 9.28 -2.10
C GLU A 158 -7.11 8.67 -2.73
N THR A 159 -5.94 8.87 -2.12
CA THR A 159 -4.69 8.27 -2.59
C THR A 159 -4.56 6.83 -2.07
N GLY A 160 -4.09 5.90 -2.90
CA GLY A 160 -3.80 4.53 -2.46
C GLY A 160 -2.52 4.41 -1.62
N TYR A 161 -1.61 5.38 -1.76
CA TYR A 161 -0.35 5.39 -1.02
C TYR A 161 -0.50 6.04 0.35
N LYS A 162 -0.76 5.19 1.34
CA LYS A 162 -0.85 5.56 2.75
C LYS A 162 0.22 4.80 3.53
N LEU A 163 1.09 5.54 4.21
CA LEU A 163 2.09 5.00 5.11
C LEU A 163 1.60 5.17 6.56
N LEU A 164 1.38 4.04 7.22
CA LEU A 164 0.73 3.98 8.53
C LEU A 164 1.66 3.36 9.57
N PRO A 165 1.80 3.93 10.77
CA PRO A 165 2.45 3.23 11.88
C PRO A 165 1.69 1.94 12.21
N ALA A 166 2.39 0.83 12.39
CA ALA A 166 1.77 -0.46 12.72
C ALA A 166 0.93 -0.40 14.01
N MET A 167 1.35 0.42 14.98
CA MET A 167 0.59 0.67 16.22
C MET A 167 -0.77 1.34 15.99
N VAL A 168 -0.92 2.12 14.92
CA VAL A 168 -2.21 2.74 14.54
C VAL A 168 -3.09 1.69 13.89
N VAL A 169 -2.55 0.94 12.91
CA VAL A 169 -3.30 -0.11 12.20
C VAL A 169 -3.84 -1.17 13.15
N LYS A 170 -3.07 -1.59 14.16
CA LYS A 170 -3.53 -2.55 15.18
C LYS A 170 -4.71 -2.07 16.02
N LYS A 171 -4.96 -0.76 16.08
CA LYS A 171 -6.10 -0.17 16.78
C LYS A 171 -7.31 0.03 15.88
N LEU A 172 -7.14 -0.06 14.56
CA LEU A 172 -8.24 0.05 13.60
C LEU A 172 -9.05 -1.26 13.59
N SER A 173 -10.36 -1.14 13.71
CA SER A 173 -11.29 -2.26 13.60
C SER A 173 -11.78 -2.38 12.16
N LEU A 174 -10.88 -2.74 11.25
CA LEU A 174 -11.13 -2.81 9.80
C LEU A 174 -12.15 -3.90 9.47
N LYS A 175 -13.26 -3.53 8.81
CA LYS A 175 -14.37 -4.43 8.48
C LYS A 175 -14.52 -4.66 6.99
N ALA A 176 -14.22 -3.66 6.17
CA ALA A 176 -14.36 -3.74 4.72
C ALA A 176 -13.53 -4.88 4.15
N SER A 177 -14.08 -5.54 3.14
CA SER A 177 -13.48 -6.73 2.52
C SER A 177 -13.00 -6.46 1.10
N HIS A 178 -13.54 -5.44 0.42
CA HIS A 178 -13.24 -5.13 -0.98
C HIS A 178 -12.52 -3.78 -1.08
N PHE A 179 -12.77 -3.02 -2.15
CA PHE A 179 -12.19 -1.68 -2.36
C PHE A 179 -12.75 -0.62 -1.41
N ASP A 180 -13.89 -0.89 -0.78
CA ASP A 180 -14.48 -0.08 0.29
C ASP A 180 -13.59 0.02 1.54
N PHE A 181 -12.51 -0.75 1.60
CA PHE A 181 -11.44 -0.64 2.59
C PHE A 181 -10.63 0.64 2.47
N GLU A 182 -10.43 1.19 1.27
CA GLU A 182 -9.58 2.36 1.07
C GLU A 182 -9.98 3.59 1.91
N PRO A 183 -11.28 3.95 2.02
CA PRO A 183 -11.71 5.07 2.87
C PRO A 183 -11.86 4.73 4.38
N GLU A 184 -11.78 3.46 4.78
CA GLU A 184 -11.92 3.02 6.19
C GLU A 184 -10.66 3.29 7.04
#